data_AF-A0A833GMS2-F1
#
_entry.id   AF-A0A833GMS2-F1
#
_cell.length_a   1.000
_cell.length_b   1.000
_cell.length_c   1.000
_cell.angle_alpha   90.00
_cell.angle_beta   90.00
_cell.angle_gamma   90.00
#
_symmetry.space_group_name_H-M   'P 1'
#
loop_
_entity.id
_entity.type
_entity.pdbx_description
1 polymer ?
#
loop_
_entity_poly.entity_id
_entity_poly.type
_entity_poly.pdbx_seq_one_letter_code
_entity_poly.pdbx_strand_id
1 'polypeptide(L)'
;MANLSAISFHARKGFTAAGVTAKLSHVQELVAAALGHNTLASYQTASEDAALAGATHVVLDADLLEERASKLGLSVTSTQLLDVVGAAAKLACPSAQIHESVTDFGDALQAELEEGVESDDNVSSEMASCNHDGVRDISMPIDPTVFTELAQVGQTFAASSKGLVTMHMDQERPYSGHQIRVRAKLSLTRLGRRCFDEASIEVTSAMIMGDEPEAVSVPQALADFTGLDIATAEALSELDPVLESSADGMPYNYFFNCEGQLQPAAEAAVREHYPDLVVMVPAWVVDNASSL
;
A
#
# COMPACT_ATOMS: atom_id res chain seq x y z
N MET A 1 -28.99 -4.83 7.12
CA MET A 1 -27.83 -5.44 6.43
C MET A 1 -27.63 -4.66 5.16
N ALA A 2 -26.43 -4.13 4.93
CA ALA A 2 -26.11 -3.38 3.73
C ALA A 2 -26.29 -4.29 2.51
N ASN A 3 -27.06 -3.84 1.53
CA ASN A 3 -27.31 -4.51 0.26
C ASN A 3 -27.82 -3.50 -0.76
N LEU A 4 -27.77 -3.86 -2.04
CA LEU A 4 -28.19 -2.97 -3.12
C LEU A 4 -29.64 -2.51 -2.99
N SER A 5 -30.52 -3.37 -2.48
CA SER A 5 -31.95 -3.06 -2.33
C SER A 5 -32.21 -1.96 -1.29
N ALA A 6 -31.45 -1.97 -0.18
CA ALA A 6 -31.52 -0.94 0.84
C ALA A 6 -31.07 0.42 0.29
N ILE A 7 -29.91 0.46 -0.40
CA ILE A 7 -29.42 1.68 -1.05
C ILE A 7 -30.46 2.18 -2.05
N SER A 8 -30.99 1.30 -2.89
CA SER A 8 -31.98 1.67 -3.92
C SER A 8 -33.27 2.25 -3.32
N PHE A 9 -33.71 1.72 -2.18
CA PHE A 9 -34.87 2.25 -1.47
C PHE A 9 -34.62 3.68 -0.94
N HIS A 10 -33.46 3.91 -0.33
CA HIS A 10 -33.08 5.24 0.17
C HIS A 10 -32.85 6.23 -0.98
N ALA A 11 -32.17 5.82 -2.04
CA ALA A 11 -31.91 6.64 -3.22
C ALA A 11 -33.22 7.05 -3.91
N ARG A 12 -34.19 6.13 -4.02
CA ARG A 12 -35.52 6.46 -4.59
C ARG A 12 -36.23 7.54 -3.77
N LYS A 13 -36.14 7.48 -2.44
CA LYS A 13 -36.69 8.54 -1.57
C LYS A 13 -35.96 9.87 -1.79
N GLY A 14 -34.63 9.83 -1.91
CA GLY A 14 -33.82 11.00 -2.24
C GLY A 14 -34.20 11.65 -3.57
N PHE A 15 -34.31 10.85 -4.64
CA PHE A 15 -34.77 11.34 -5.94
C PHE A 15 -36.17 11.95 -5.88
N THR A 16 -37.10 11.30 -5.16
CA THR A 16 -38.47 11.83 -4.98
C THR A 16 -38.45 13.16 -4.25
N ALA A 17 -37.66 13.29 -3.18
CA ALA A 17 -37.49 14.53 -2.43
C ALA A 17 -36.86 15.65 -3.28
N ALA A 18 -36.01 15.28 -4.23
CA ALA A 18 -35.39 16.19 -5.18
C ALA A 18 -36.26 16.47 -6.44
N GLY A 19 -37.52 16.05 -6.44
CA GLY A 19 -38.46 16.30 -7.54
C GLY A 19 -38.29 15.40 -8.76
N VAL A 20 -37.44 14.36 -8.67
CA VAL A 20 -37.16 13.41 -9.76
C VAL A 20 -38.03 12.17 -9.62
N THR A 21 -38.85 11.89 -10.63
CA THR A 21 -39.66 10.66 -10.67
C THR A 21 -38.84 9.52 -11.27
N ALA A 22 -38.25 8.69 -10.42
CA ALA A 22 -37.53 7.48 -10.83
C ALA A 22 -38.28 6.20 -10.42
N LYS A 23 -38.42 5.26 -11.37
CA LYS A 23 -38.92 3.90 -11.09
C LYS A 23 -37.89 3.16 -10.22
N LEU A 24 -38.35 2.31 -9.30
CA LEU A 24 -37.44 1.54 -8.44
C LEU A 24 -36.45 0.70 -9.25
N SER A 25 -36.90 0.08 -10.36
CA SER A 25 -36.02 -0.68 -11.24
C SER A 25 -34.91 0.17 -11.87
N HIS A 26 -35.19 1.45 -12.20
CA HIS A 26 -34.16 2.36 -12.70
C HIS A 26 -33.17 2.72 -11.60
N VAL A 27 -33.66 2.96 -10.38
CA VAL A 27 -32.78 3.26 -9.24
C VAL A 27 -31.87 2.08 -8.91
N GLN A 28 -32.36 0.83 -9.01
CA GLN A 28 -31.52 -0.36 -8.83
C GLN A 28 -30.41 -0.44 -9.89
N GLU A 29 -30.72 -0.11 -11.15
CA GLU A 29 -29.71 -0.01 -12.22
C GLU A 29 -28.68 1.10 -11.94
N LEU A 30 -29.12 2.26 -11.42
CA LEU A 30 -28.22 3.36 -11.03
C LEU A 30 -27.28 2.95 -9.90
N VAL A 31 -27.81 2.31 -8.86
CA VAL A 31 -26.99 1.85 -7.72
C VAL A 31 -26.00 0.79 -8.17
N ALA A 32 -26.40 -0.16 -9.03
CA ALA A 32 -25.48 -1.13 -9.62
C ALA A 32 -24.35 -0.43 -10.41
N ALA A 33 -24.69 0.60 -11.19
CA ALA A 33 -23.71 1.40 -11.93
C ALA A 33 -22.74 2.15 -11.01
N ALA A 34 -23.24 2.79 -9.95
CA ALA A 34 -22.39 3.44 -8.96
C ALA A 34 -21.45 2.45 -8.25
N LEU A 35 -21.79 1.16 -8.17
CA LEU A 35 -20.94 0.10 -7.64
C LEU A 35 -20.02 -0.54 -8.71
N GLY A 36 -19.89 0.07 -9.89
CA GLY A 36 -18.97 -0.38 -10.93
C GLY A 36 -19.55 -1.41 -11.91
N HIS A 37 -20.86 -1.66 -11.87
CA HIS A 37 -21.50 -2.63 -12.76
C HIS A 37 -22.33 -1.98 -13.86
N ASN A 38 -22.08 -2.39 -15.10
CA ASN A 38 -22.86 -1.93 -16.24
C ASN A 38 -24.36 -2.27 -16.16
N THR A 39 -24.82 -3.21 -15.35
CA THR A 39 -26.26 -3.50 -15.22
C THR A 39 -26.55 -4.08 -13.85
N LEU A 40 -27.81 -4.01 -13.41
CA LEU A 40 -28.27 -4.73 -12.23
C LEU A 40 -28.02 -6.24 -12.34
N ALA A 41 -28.21 -6.82 -13.52
CA ALA A 41 -27.95 -8.24 -13.75
C ALA A 41 -26.46 -8.61 -13.56
N SER A 42 -25.55 -7.72 -13.96
CA SER A 42 -24.10 -7.90 -13.72
C SER A 42 -23.77 -7.90 -12.23
N TYR A 43 -24.35 -6.97 -11.47
CA TYR A 43 -24.19 -6.93 -10.01
C TYR A 43 -24.71 -8.21 -9.34
N GLN A 44 -25.92 -8.65 -9.70
CA GLN A 44 -26.53 -9.86 -9.15
C GLN A 44 -25.74 -11.12 -9.48
N THR A 45 -25.20 -11.21 -10.70
CA THR A 45 -24.36 -12.35 -11.12
C THR A 45 -23.06 -12.41 -10.29
N ALA A 46 -22.47 -11.26 -9.99
CA ALA A 46 -21.26 -11.17 -9.16
C ALA A 46 -21.51 -11.43 -7.66
N SER A 47 -22.77 -11.41 -7.22
CA SER A 47 -23.16 -11.64 -5.81
C SER A 47 -22.46 -10.72 -4.80
N GLU A 48 -22.25 -9.45 -5.17
CA GLU A 48 -21.48 -8.47 -4.38
C GLU A 48 -22.23 -7.89 -3.17
N ASP A 49 -23.44 -8.35 -2.83
CA ASP A 49 -24.12 -7.93 -1.60
C ASP A 49 -23.30 -8.29 -0.34
N ALA A 50 -22.60 -9.43 -0.36
CA ALA A 50 -21.70 -9.82 0.73
C ALA A 50 -20.45 -8.93 0.81
N ALA A 51 -19.88 -8.57 -0.35
CA ALA A 51 -18.76 -7.64 -0.43
C ALA A 51 -19.14 -6.25 0.08
N LEU A 52 -20.30 -5.74 -0.32
CA LEU A 52 -20.84 -4.47 0.15
C LEU A 52 -21.12 -4.47 1.66
N ALA A 53 -21.59 -5.60 2.21
CA ALA A 53 -21.85 -5.73 3.63
C ALA A 53 -20.57 -5.79 4.49
N GLY A 54 -19.47 -6.28 3.94
CA GLY A 54 -18.17 -6.36 4.61
C GLY A 54 -17.22 -5.20 4.31
N ALA A 55 -17.62 -4.23 3.48
CA ALA A 55 -16.74 -3.15 3.06
C ALA A 55 -16.53 -2.11 4.17
N THR A 56 -15.27 -1.69 4.32
CA THR A 56 -14.87 -0.51 5.10
C THR A 56 -14.87 0.73 4.20
N HIS A 57 -14.48 0.60 2.93
CA HIS A 57 -14.53 1.68 1.95
C HIS A 57 -15.38 1.28 0.74
N VAL A 58 -16.21 2.21 0.27
CA VAL A 58 -16.97 2.08 -0.98
C VAL A 58 -16.71 3.30 -1.84
N VAL A 59 -16.24 3.08 -3.07
CA VAL A 59 -15.87 4.16 -3.99
C VAL A 59 -16.88 4.23 -5.12
N LEU A 60 -17.70 5.28 -5.16
CA LEU A 60 -18.74 5.39 -6.18
C LEU A 60 -18.14 5.67 -7.57
N ASP A 61 -18.70 5.02 -8.57
CA ASP A 61 -18.35 5.20 -9.98
C ASP A 61 -19.27 6.26 -10.62
N ALA A 62 -18.84 7.51 -10.56
CA ALA A 62 -19.57 8.66 -11.10
C ALA A 62 -19.85 8.53 -12.60
N ASP A 63 -18.83 8.10 -13.37
CA ASP A 63 -18.91 8.01 -14.83
C ASP A 63 -19.93 6.94 -15.26
N LEU A 64 -19.89 5.74 -14.66
CA LEU A 64 -20.88 4.71 -14.94
C LEU A 64 -22.28 5.09 -14.45
N LEU A 65 -22.38 5.78 -13.31
CA LEU A 65 -23.65 6.26 -12.79
C LEU A 65 -24.31 7.25 -13.76
N GLU A 66 -23.54 8.22 -14.28
CA GLU A 66 -24.00 9.19 -15.25
C GLU A 66 -24.38 8.55 -16.59
N GLU A 67 -23.53 7.65 -17.11
CA GLU A 67 -23.82 6.91 -18.33
C GLU A 67 -25.12 6.11 -18.21
N ARG A 68 -25.33 5.48 -17.04
CA ARG A 68 -26.55 4.71 -16.76
C ARG A 68 -27.77 5.59 -16.67
N ALA A 69 -27.68 6.74 -16.01
CA ALA A 69 -28.78 7.70 -15.92
C ALA A 69 -29.21 8.20 -17.30
N SER A 70 -28.24 8.54 -18.16
CA SER A 70 -28.47 8.96 -19.54
C SER A 70 -29.19 7.87 -20.35
N LYS A 71 -28.72 6.62 -20.28
CA LYS A 71 -29.36 5.46 -20.95
C LYS A 71 -30.79 5.19 -20.47
N LEU A 72 -31.09 5.51 -19.22
CA LEU A 72 -32.43 5.35 -18.63
C LEU A 72 -33.35 6.56 -18.89
N GLY A 73 -32.87 7.59 -19.58
CA GLY A 73 -33.62 8.80 -19.91
C GLY A 73 -33.91 9.69 -18.71
N LEU A 74 -33.06 9.65 -17.67
CA LEU A 74 -33.21 10.49 -16.49
C LEU A 74 -32.49 11.83 -16.70
N SER A 75 -33.25 12.92 -16.67
CA SER A 75 -32.71 14.28 -16.74
C SER A 75 -32.29 14.76 -15.34
N VAL A 76 -31.14 14.28 -14.88
CA VAL A 76 -30.55 14.58 -13.56
C VAL A 76 -29.09 14.97 -13.77
N THR A 77 -28.58 15.94 -13.02
CA THR A 77 -27.17 16.33 -13.11
C THR A 77 -26.27 15.30 -12.43
N SER A 78 -25.01 15.20 -12.87
CA SER A 78 -24.01 14.29 -12.28
C SER A 78 -23.85 14.49 -10.76
N THR A 79 -23.75 15.74 -10.32
CA THR A 79 -23.71 16.10 -8.89
C THR A 79 -24.94 15.59 -8.13
N GLN A 80 -26.14 15.80 -8.67
CA GLN A 80 -27.37 15.35 -8.00
C GLN A 80 -27.48 13.82 -7.96
N LEU A 81 -26.96 13.11 -8.96
CA LEU A 81 -26.89 11.65 -8.94
C LEU A 81 -25.97 11.16 -7.81
N LEU A 82 -24.76 11.71 -7.73
CA LEU A 82 -23.79 11.37 -6.69
C LEU A 82 -24.30 11.72 -5.29
N ASP A 83 -24.86 12.92 -5.08
CA ASP A 83 -25.41 13.36 -3.80
C ASP A 83 -26.49 12.38 -3.31
N VAL A 84 -27.44 12.02 -4.18
CA VAL A 84 -28.56 11.15 -3.82
C VAL A 84 -28.11 9.72 -3.57
N VAL A 85 -27.25 9.16 -4.44
CA VAL A 85 -26.76 7.78 -4.30
C VAL A 85 -25.78 7.65 -3.14
N GLY A 86 -24.88 8.62 -2.97
CA GLY A 86 -23.94 8.68 -1.86
C GLY A 86 -24.63 8.83 -0.51
N ALA A 87 -25.61 9.73 -0.38
CA ALA A 87 -26.41 9.83 0.84
C ALA A 87 -27.19 8.53 1.13
N ALA A 88 -27.72 7.87 0.09
CA ALA A 88 -28.41 6.60 0.25
C ALA A 88 -27.47 5.46 0.67
N ALA A 89 -26.25 5.42 0.12
CA ALA A 89 -25.22 4.48 0.48
C ALA A 89 -24.78 4.65 1.94
N LYS A 90 -24.53 5.89 2.37
CA LYS A 90 -24.20 6.24 3.77
C LYS A 90 -25.29 5.79 4.75
N LEU A 91 -26.57 5.95 4.39
CA LEU A 91 -27.69 5.47 5.22
C LEU A 91 -27.80 3.94 5.28
N ALA A 92 -27.53 3.25 4.18
CA ALA A 92 -27.64 1.80 4.10
C ALA A 92 -26.42 1.06 4.65
N CYS A 93 -25.24 1.70 4.62
CA CYS A 93 -23.94 1.14 4.98
C CYS A 93 -23.25 2.05 6.02
N PRO A 94 -23.78 2.17 7.25
CA PRO A 94 -23.29 3.14 8.24
C PRO A 94 -21.88 2.84 8.77
N SER A 95 -21.40 1.60 8.60
CA SER A 95 -20.05 1.18 8.96
C SER A 95 -19.02 1.43 7.86
N ALA A 96 -19.46 1.74 6.63
CA ALA A 96 -18.58 1.95 5.50
C ALA A 96 -18.38 3.45 5.24
N GLN A 97 -17.15 3.85 4.94
CA GLN A 97 -16.83 5.15 4.39
C GLN A 97 -17.21 5.18 2.91
N ILE A 98 -18.09 6.10 2.53
CA ILE A 98 -18.54 6.26 1.14
C ILE A 98 -17.79 7.44 0.50
N HIS A 99 -17.03 7.12 -0.55
CA HIS A 99 -16.21 8.04 -1.32
C HIS A 99 -16.88 8.34 -2.65
N GLU A 100 -16.93 9.61 -3.04
CA GLU A 100 -17.62 10.06 -4.27
C GLU A 100 -16.70 9.97 -5.50
N SER A 101 -15.39 9.88 -5.26
CA SER A 101 -14.36 9.71 -6.29
C SER A 101 -13.19 8.86 -5.81
N VAL A 102 -12.34 8.45 -6.76
CA VAL A 102 -11.06 7.78 -6.45
C VAL A 102 -10.10 8.72 -5.72
N THR A 103 -10.20 10.03 -5.96
CA THR A 103 -9.41 11.04 -5.24
C THR A 103 -9.80 11.09 -3.77
N ASP A 104 -11.09 11.17 -3.45
CA ASP A 104 -11.56 11.19 -2.04
C ASP A 104 -11.13 9.91 -1.29
N PHE A 105 -11.17 8.78 -1.99
CA PHE A 105 -10.67 7.51 -1.46
C PHE A 105 -9.16 7.56 -1.19
N GLY A 106 -8.38 8.14 -2.10
CA GLY A 106 -6.94 8.33 -1.91
C GLY A 106 -6.62 9.24 -0.73
N ASP A 107 -7.34 10.35 -0.58
CA ASP A 107 -7.18 11.26 0.55
C ASP A 107 -7.47 10.55 1.88
N ALA A 108 -8.50 9.70 1.92
CA ALA A 108 -8.82 8.89 3.10
C ALA A 108 -7.73 7.86 3.41
N LEU A 109 -7.24 7.12 2.40
CA LEU A 109 -6.16 6.15 2.58
C LEU A 109 -4.84 6.81 3.00
N GLN A 110 -4.56 8.00 2.48
CA GLN A 110 -3.39 8.77 2.88
C GLN A 110 -3.50 9.18 4.34
N ALA A 111 -4.65 9.69 4.78
CA ALA A 111 -4.87 10.07 6.17
C ALA A 111 -4.71 8.86 7.12
N GLU A 112 -5.27 7.70 6.76
CA GLU A 112 -5.11 6.46 7.53
C GLU A 112 -3.65 6.01 7.59
N LEU A 113 -2.93 6.07 6.47
CA LEU A 113 -1.50 5.75 6.41
C LEU A 113 -0.66 6.68 7.29
N GLU A 114 -0.94 7.99 7.26
CA GLU A 114 -0.24 8.99 8.08
C GLU A 114 -0.51 8.77 9.57
N GLU A 115 -1.76 8.48 9.97
CA GLU A 115 -2.12 8.13 11.34
C GLU A 115 -1.45 6.81 11.79
N GLY A 116 -1.42 5.80 10.92
CA GLY A 116 -0.74 4.54 11.19
C GLY A 116 0.78 4.69 11.34
N VAL A 117 1.39 5.62 10.60
CA VAL A 117 2.81 5.96 10.73
C VAL A 117 3.08 6.75 12.02
N GLU A 118 2.22 7.70 12.37
CA GLU A 118 2.35 8.49 13.61
C GLU A 118 2.26 7.61 14.87
N SER A 119 1.40 6.61 14.84
CA SER A 119 1.17 5.68 15.95
C SER A 119 2.13 4.49 15.99
N ASP A 120 3.07 4.38 15.04
CA ASP A 120 4.02 3.27 15.00
C ASP A 120 5.11 3.38 16.07
N ASP A 121 5.42 2.25 16.71
CA ASP A 121 6.40 2.19 17.81
C ASP A 121 7.84 2.48 17.34
N ASN A 122 8.21 2.10 16.12
CA ASN A 122 9.55 2.38 15.58
C ASN A 122 9.68 3.86 15.27
N VAL A 123 8.68 4.46 14.63
CA VAL A 123 8.64 5.91 14.38
C VAL A 123 8.68 6.68 15.69
N SER A 124 7.89 6.27 16.67
CA SER A 124 7.89 6.87 18.02
C SER A 124 9.25 6.77 18.71
N SER A 125 9.96 5.66 18.54
CA SER A 125 11.30 5.45 19.12
C SER A 125 12.35 6.35 18.47
N GLU A 126 12.32 6.50 17.14
CA GLU A 126 13.18 7.44 16.41
C GLU A 126 12.88 8.89 16.78
N MET A 127 11.59 9.23 16.92
CA MET A 127 11.16 10.55 17.39
C MET A 127 11.70 10.85 18.79
N ALA A 128 11.61 9.91 19.73
CA ALA A 128 12.12 10.09 21.08
C ALA A 128 13.64 10.33 21.15
N SER A 129 14.37 9.92 20.10
CA SER A 129 15.82 10.15 19.97
C SER A 129 16.14 11.54 19.40
N CYS A 130 15.15 12.23 18.83
CA CYS A 130 15.25 13.61 18.37
C CYS A 130 14.84 14.61 19.47
N ASN A 131 15.59 15.69 19.64
CA ASN A 131 15.14 16.84 20.44
C ASN A 131 14.10 17.63 19.62
N HIS A 132 12.82 17.41 19.91
CA HIS A 132 11.71 18.04 19.21
C HIS A 132 10.59 18.55 20.13
N ASP A 133 9.80 19.50 19.62
CA ASP A 133 8.59 20.03 20.29
C ASP A 133 7.28 19.42 19.75
N GLY A 134 7.38 18.42 18.87
CA GLY A 134 6.25 17.65 18.36
C GLY A 134 6.36 17.41 16.86
N VAL A 135 5.40 16.64 16.32
CA VAL A 135 5.24 16.44 14.88
C VAL A 135 4.76 17.73 14.25
N ARG A 136 5.43 18.16 13.18
CA ARG A 136 5.02 19.31 12.36
C ARG A 136 4.16 18.84 11.19
N ASP A 137 4.62 17.79 10.50
CA ASP A 137 4.04 17.33 9.24
C ASP A 137 4.44 15.87 8.98
N ILE A 138 3.52 15.09 8.45
CA ILE A 138 3.77 13.72 7.98
C ILE A 138 3.35 13.70 6.51
N SER A 139 4.23 13.26 5.64
CA SER A 139 3.95 13.16 4.21
C SER A 139 4.19 11.73 3.75
N MET A 140 3.11 11.00 3.50
CA MET A 140 3.14 9.61 3.00
C MET A 140 2.34 9.50 1.69
N PRO A 141 2.92 9.89 0.54
CA PRO A 141 2.19 9.90 -0.72
C PRO A 141 1.82 8.47 -1.14
N ILE A 142 0.59 8.30 -1.62
CA ILE A 142 0.10 7.06 -2.18
C ILE A 142 -0.73 7.31 -3.44
N ASP A 143 -0.62 6.40 -4.40
CA ASP A 143 -1.46 6.43 -5.60
C ASP A 143 -2.68 5.51 -5.38
N PRO A 144 -3.90 6.05 -5.25
CA PRO A 144 -5.10 5.23 -5.03
C PRO A 144 -5.51 4.37 -6.23
N THR A 145 -4.99 4.66 -7.43
CA THR A 145 -5.34 3.90 -8.64
C THR A 145 -4.81 2.47 -8.58
N VAL A 146 -3.74 2.22 -7.83
CA VAL A 146 -3.18 0.87 -7.65
C VAL A 146 -4.19 -0.10 -7.02
N PHE A 147 -5.05 0.38 -6.13
CA PHE A 147 -6.08 -0.44 -5.48
C PHE A 147 -7.34 -0.57 -6.34
N THR A 148 -7.70 0.47 -7.08
CA THR A 148 -8.97 0.48 -7.84
C THR A 148 -8.84 -0.18 -9.22
N GLU A 149 -7.66 -0.11 -9.84
CA GLU A 149 -7.41 -0.58 -11.21
C GLU A 149 -6.56 -1.84 -11.28
N LEU A 150 -5.48 -1.95 -10.49
CA LEU A 150 -4.54 -3.07 -10.59
C LEU A 150 -4.97 -4.29 -9.76
N ALA A 151 -5.58 -4.07 -8.59
CA ALA A 151 -6.00 -5.15 -7.71
C ALA A 151 -7.20 -5.93 -8.30
N GLN A 152 -7.13 -7.27 -8.34
CA GLN A 152 -8.27 -8.09 -8.73
C GLN A 152 -9.26 -8.25 -7.56
N VAL A 153 -10.54 -8.42 -7.88
CA VAL A 153 -11.57 -8.72 -6.87
C VAL A 153 -11.23 -10.05 -6.17
N GLY A 154 -11.26 -10.04 -4.84
CA GLY A 154 -10.90 -11.14 -3.95
C GLY A 154 -9.42 -11.21 -3.59
N GLN A 155 -8.58 -10.29 -4.09
CA GLN A 155 -7.15 -10.26 -3.77
C GLN A 155 -6.80 -9.10 -2.83
N THR A 156 -5.84 -9.36 -1.96
CA THR A 156 -5.15 -8.32 -1.20
C THR A 156 -4.02 -7.76 -2.04
N PHE A 157 -4.03 -6.45 -2.25
CA PHE A 157 -2.96 -5.73 -2.93
C PHE A 157 -2.20 -4.90 -1.91
N ALA A 158 -0.89 -4.80 -2.08
CA ALA A 158 -0.04 -4.00 -1.22
C ALA A 158 0.79 -2.99 -2.01
N ALA A 159 0.72 -1.74 -1.59
CA ALA A 159 1.52 -0.65 -2.13
C ALA A 159 2.56 -0.20 -1.09
N SER A 160 3.81 -0.03 -1.52
CA SER A 160 4.85 0.56 -0.68
C SER A 160 4.83 2.08 -0.86
N SER A 161 4.76 2.81 0.24
CA SER A 161 4.92 4.25 0.29
C SER A 161 6.22 4.62 1.00
N LYS A 162 6.90 5.63 0.46
CA LYS A 162 8.08 6.24 1.06
C LYS A 162 7.69 7.66 1.42
N GLY A 163 7.90 8.02 2.68
CA GLY A 163 7.51 9.33 3.17
C GLY A 163 8.46 9.88 4.21
N LEU A 164 8.04 10.99 4.78
CA LEU A 164 8.84 11.78 5.71
C LEU A 164 7.97 12.25 6.87
N VAL A 165 8.43 11.99 8.09
CA VAL A 165 7.92 12.63 9.30
C VAL A 165 8.86 13.79 9.60
N THR A 166 8.31 15.01 9.64
CA THR A 166 9.06 16.20 10.03
C THR A 166 8.57 16.71 11.38
N MET A 167 9.52 16.97 12.26
CA MET A 167 9.28 17.47 13.61
C MET A 167 9.69 18.94 13.75
N HIS A 168 9.13 19.60 14.77
CA HIS A 168 9.58 20.93 15.19
C HIS A 168 10.95 20.83 15.87
N MET A 169 11.89 21.69 15.47
CA MET A 169 13.19 21.80 16.14
C MET A 169 13.03 22.50 17.49
N ASP A 170 13.51 21.86 18.57
CA ASP A 170 13.68 22.50 19.87
C ASP A 170 14.92 23.42 19.82
N GLN A 171 14.71 24.74 19.87
CA GLN A 171 15.80 25.74 19.81
C GLN A 171 16.55 25.89 21.14
N GLU A 172 16.05 25.31 22.23
CA GLU A 172 16.67 25.36 23.55
C GLU A 172 17.65 24.19 23.79
N ARG A 173 17.65 23.18 22.90
CA ARG A 173 18.51 21.99 23.00
C ARG A 173 19.46 21.81 21.82
N PRO A 174 20.57 21.07 21.99
CA PRO A 174 21.44 20.70 20.88
C PRO A 174 20.68 19.90 19.81
N TYR A 175 20.94 20.21 18.54
CA TYR A 175 20.33 19.53 17.40
C TYR A 175 20.69 18.03 17.37
N SER A 176 19.68 17.17 17.24
CA SER A 176 19.81 15.70 17.21
C SER A 176 18.96 15.07 16.10
N GLY A 177 18.60 15.85 15.09
CA GLY A 177 17.67 15.42 14.04
C GLY A 177 16.27 16.01 14.22
N HIS A 178 15.55 16.16 13.11
CA HIS A 178 14.18 16.67 13.08
C HIS A 178 13.35 16.05 11.94
N GLN A 179 13.91 15.10 11.21
CA GLN A 179 13.33 14.50 10.03
C GLN A 179 13.59 13.00 10.09
N ILE A 180 12.54 12.21 9.97
CA ILE A 180 12.59 10.75 9.96
C ILE A 180 12.07 10.28 8.61
N ARG A 181 12.88 9.50 7.91
CA ARG A 181 12.49 8.85 6.66
C ARG A 181 11.76 7.55 7.01
N VAL A 182 10.55 7.41 6.48
CA VAL A 182 9.67 6.26 6.76
C VAL A 182 9.39 5.51 5.48
N ARG A 183 9.43 4.17 5.54
CA ARG A 183 8.92 3.27 4.51
C ARG A 183 7.79 2.45 5.12
N ALA A 184 6.61 2.54 4.54
CA ALA A 184 5.44 1.79 4.99
C ALA A 184 4.80 1.05 3.83
N LYS A 185 4.06 -0.01 4.16
CA LYS A 185 3.29 -0.82 3.22
C LYS A 185 1.82 -0.70 3.59
N LEU A 186 1.01 -0.24 2.65
CA LEU A 186 -0.44 -0.22 2.77
C LEU A 186 -1.02 -1.40 2.00
N SER A 187 -1.76 -2.27 2.70
CA SER A 187 -2.39 -3.45 2.13
C SER A 187 -3.91 -3.38 2.26
N LEU A 188 -4.63 -3.63 1.16
CA LEU A 188 -6.09 -3.56 1.10
C LEU A 188 -6.64 -4.75 0.31
N THR A 189 -7.72 -5.34 0.79
CA THR A 189 -8.42 -6.40 0.06
C THR A 189 -9.56 -5.80 -0.74
N ARG A 190 -9.56 -6.07 -2.06
CA ARG A 190 -10.66 -5.65 -2.94
C ARG A 190 -11.80 -6.67 -2.85
N LEU A 191 -12.82 -6.39 -2.03
CA LEU A 191 -13.95 -7.31 -1.80
C LEU A 191 -14.90 -7.39 -3.00
N GLY A 192 -15.10 -6.27 -3.70
CA GLY A 192 -15.97 -6.14 -4.88
C GLY A 192 -15.41 -5.15 -5.89
N ARG A 193 -16.14 -4.84 -6.96
CA ARG A 193 -15.65 -3.88 -7.97
C ARG A 193 -15.32 -2.52 -7.37
N ARG A 194 -16.14 -2.07 -6.43
CA ARG A 194 -16.02 -0.76 -5.77
C ARG A 194 -16.08 -0.86 -4.24
N CYS A 195 -15.86 -2.05 -3.69
CA CYS A 195 -15.91 -2.34 -2.26
C CYS A 195 -14.53 -2.83 -1.79
N PHE A 196 -13.99 -2.20 -0.74
CA PHE A 196 -12.68 -2.48 -0.19
C PHE A 196 -12.79 -2.72 1.32
N ASP A 197 -11.95 -3.63 1.81
CA ASP A 197 -11.81 -3.92 3.24
C ASP A 197 -11.04 -2.82 3.98
N GLU A 198 -10.85 -2.98 5.28
CA GLU A 198 -9.99 -2.12 6.10
C GLU A 198 -8.53 -2.15 5.63
N ALA A 199 -7.88 -0.99 5.70
CA ALA A 199 -6.48 -0.87 5.33
C ALA A 199 -5.56 -1.44 6.42
N SER A 200 -4.61 -2.28 6.03
CA SER A 200 -3.54 -2.76 6.90
C SER A 200 -2.26 -2.00 6.61
N ILE A 201 -1.74 -1.33 7.64
CA ILE A 201 -0.53 -0.52 7.56
C ILE A 201 0.60 -1.24 8.29
N GLU A 202 1.74 -1.38 7.62
CA GLU A 202 2.94 -1.97 8.18
C GLU A 202 4.12 -1.03 7.93
N VAL A 203 4.71 -0.48 9.00
CA VAL A 203 5.96 0.29 8.90
C VAL A 203 7.12 -0.67 8.78
N THR A 204 7.80 -0.62 7.64
CA THR A 204 8.94 -1.51 7.33
C THR A 204 10.29 -0.90 7.73
N SER A 205 10.37 0.42 7.83
CA SER A 205 11.59 1.14 8.20
C SER A 205 11.25 2.54 8.68
N ALA A 206 11.92 2.98 9.74
CA ALA A 206 11.94 4.36 10.23
C ALA A 206 13.38 4.70 10.63
N MET A 207 13.94 5.79 10.11
CA MET A 207 15.31 6.21 10.41
C MET A 207 15.44 7.73 10.42
N ILE A 208 16.17 8.30 11.38
CA ILE A 208 16.52 9.72 11.38
C ILE A 208 17.39 10.05 10.16
N MET A 209 17.03 11.10 9.44
CA MET A 209 17.82 11.62 8.32
C MET A 209 19.21 12.06 8.81
N GLY A 210 20.25 11.41 8.29
CA GLY A 210 21.65 11.65 8.66
C GLY A 210 22.27 10.55 9.52
N ASP A 211 21.45 9.69 10.14
CA ASP A 211 21.86 8.42 10.77
C ASP A 211 21.67 7.23 9.81
N GLU A 212 21.55 7.51 8.51
CA GLU A 212 21.55 6.46 7.50
C GLU A 212 22.89 5.71 7.60
N PRO A 213 22.88 4.36 7.72
CA PRO A 213 24.11 3.62 7.55
C PRO A 213 24.66 3.99 6.16
N GLU A 214 25.97 4.30 6.09
CA GLU A 214 26.61 4.58 4.79
C GLU A 214 26.21 3.47 3.82
N ALA A 215 25.70 3.83 2.64
CA ALA A 215 25.25 2.84 1.66
C ALA A 215 26.44 1.97 1.24
N VAL A 216 26.58 0.82 1.89
CA VAL A 216 27.64 -0.14 1.63
C VAL A 216 27.22 -0.93 0.40
N SER A 217 28.01 -0.88 -0.67
CA SER A 217 27.76 -1.69 -1.86
C SER A 217 27.82 -3.18 -1.51
N VAL A 218 27.10 -4.05 -2.24
CA VAL A 218 27.17 -5.51 -2.02
C VAL A 218 28.62 -6.03 -2.00
N PRO A 219 29.52 -5.62 -2.91
CA PRO A 219 30.95 -5.95 -2.81
C PRO A 219 31.62 -5.50 -1.51
N GLN A 220 31.31 -4.29 -1.02
CA GLN A 220 31.89 -3.78 0.22
C GLN A 220 31.34 -4.53 1.44
N ALA A 221 30.05 -4.86 1.47
CA ALA A 221 29.45 -5.66 2.52
C ALA A 221 30.01 -7.09 2.56
N LEU A 222 30.25 -7.68 1.38
CA LEU A 222 30.93 -8.97 1.24
C LEU A 222 32.38 -8.88 1.71
N ALA A 223 33.13 -7.84 1.33
CA ALA A 223 34.51 -7.64 1.76
C ALA A 223 34.61 -7.49 3.29
N ASP A 224 33.75 -6.65 3.88
CA ASP A 224 33.72 -6.39 5.32
C ASP A 224 33.36 -7.66 6.12
N PHE A 225 32.42 -8.46 5.62
CA PHE A 225 31.99 -9.69 6.28
C PHE A 225 32.99 -10.84 6.11
N THR A 226 33.51 -11.04 4.90
CA THR A 226 34.36 -12.18 4.56
C THR A 226 35.84 -11.94 4.86
N GLY A 227 36.25 -10.68 5.03
CA GLY A 227 37.64 -10.25 5.18
C GLY A 227 38.43 -10.25 3.87
N LEU A 228 37.77 -10.48 2.73
CA LEU A 228 38.39 -10.47 1.41
C LEU A 228 38.64 -9.04 0.94
N ASP A 229 39.62 -8.87 0.04
CA ASP A 229 39.83 -7.57 -0.61
C ASP A 229 38.64 -7.20 -1.51
N ILE A 230 38.47 -5.90 -1.76
CA ILE A 230 37.32 -5.38 -2.49
C ILE A 230 37.21 -5.92 -3.93
N ALA A 231 38.33 -6.21 -4.59
CA ALA A 231 38.32 -6.73 -5.96
C ALA A 231 37.88 -8.21 -5.99
N THR A 232 38.29 -8.99 -4.99
CA THR A 232 37.84 -10.37 -4.80
C THR A 232 36.35 -10.41 -4.41
N ALA A 233 35.89 -9.50 -3.55
CA ALA A 233 34.49 -9.40 -3.15
C ALA A 233 33.57 -8.91 -4.30
N GLU A 234 34.06 -8.03 -5.17
CA GLU A 234 33.38 -7.62 -6.40
C GLU A 234 33.19 -8.81 -7.33
N ALA A 235 34.24 -9.60 -7.58
CA ALA A 235 34.14 -10.83 -8.36
C ALA A 235 33.20 -11.88 -7.73
N LEU A 236 33.11 -11.93 -6.40
CA LEU A 236 32.16 -12.79 -5.68
C LEU A 236 30.71 -12.33 -5.89
N SER A 237 30.47 -11.02 -5.89
CA SER A 237 29.13 -10.44 -6.08
C SER A 237 28.56 -10.65 -7.49
N GLU A 238 29.41 -10.93 -8.48
CA GLU A 238 29.02 -11.25 -9.85
C GLU A 238 28.58 -12.72 -10.03
N LEU A 239 28.81 -13.58 -9.02
CA LEU A 239 28.37 -14.97 -9.05
C LEU A 239 26.90 -15.06 -8.65
N ASP A 240 26.18 -16.05 -9.19
CA ASP A 240 24.82 -16.39 -8.76
C ASP A 240 24.86 -17.22 -7.47
N PRO A 241 24.49 -16.68 -6.29
CA PRO A 241 24.52 -17.45 -5.06
C PRO A 241 23.35 -18.42 -4.97
N VAL A 242 23.57 -19.53 -4.27
CA VAL A 242 22.48 -20.42 -3.86
C VAL A 242 21.92 -19.91 -2.54
N LEU A 243 20.66 -19.48 -2.56
CA LEU A 243 19.94 -19.05 -1.37
C LEU A 243 19.42 -20.25 -0.58
N GLU A 244 19.69 -20.25 0.72
CA GLU A 244 19.10 -21.17 1.69
C GLU A 244 18.02 -20.45 2.49
N SER A 245 16.80 -21.00 2.44
CA SER A 245 15.62 -20.46 3.12
C SER A 245 14.97 -21.51 4.04
N SER A 246 14.21 -21.06 5.05
CA SER A 246 13.33 -21.93 5.85
C SER A 246 12.27 -22.62 4.99
N ALA A 247 11.62 -23.64 5.57
CA ALA A 247 10.38 -24.22 5.04
C ALA A 247 9.27 -23.17 4.82
N ASP A 248 9.29 -22.05 5.55
CA ASP A 248 8.36 -20.94 5.44
C ASP A 248 8.83 -19.85 4.44
N GLY A 249 9.96 -20.07 3.76
CA GLY A 249 10.47 -19.19 2.68
C GLY A 249 11.37 -18.04 3.13
N MET A 250 11.67 -17.90 4.43
CA MET A 250 12.56 -16.83 4.91
C MET A 250 14.02 -17.14 4.57
N PRO A 251 14.74 -16.24 3.87
CA PRO A 251 16.16 -16.42 3.53
C PRO A 251 17.05 -16.31 4.78
N TYR A 252 18.04 -17.20 4.89
CA TYR A 252 19.02 -17.19 5.99
C TYR A 252 20.45 -17.03 5.51
N ASN A 253 20.85 -17.73 4.44
CA ASN A 253 22.22 -17.72 3.94
C ASN A 253 22.26 -17.71 2.42
N TYR A 254 23.25 -17.02 1.86
CA TYR A 254 23.70 -17.14 0.49
C TYR A 254 25.00 -17.95 0.45
N PHE A 255 25.07 -18.90 -0.47
CA PHE A 255 26.27 -19.70 -0.74
C PHE A 255 26.82 -19.37 -2.11
N PHE A 256 28.03 -18.81 -2.15
CA PHE A 256 28.77 -18.53 -3.38
C PHE A 256 29.73 -19.70 -3.65
N ASN A 257 29.54 -20.39 -4.78
CA ASN A 257 30.45 -21.45 -5.22
C ASN A 257 31.50 -20.86 -6.17
N CYS A 258 32.73 -20.78 -5.70
CA CYS A 258 33.81 -20.09 -6.40
C CYS A 258 34.66 -21.00 -7.31
N GLU A 259 34.43 -22.32 -7.31
CA GLU A 259 35.27 -23.29 -8.02
C GLU A 259 35.18 -23.10 -9.55
N GLY A 260 36.27 -22.62 -10.17
CA GLY A 260 36.34 -22.42 -11.62
C GLY A 260 35.49 -21.28 -12.17
N GLN A 261 34.89 -20.46 -11.29
CA GLN A 261 34.06 -19.32 -11.65
C GLN A 261 34.76 -17.97 -11.42
N LEU A 262 35.80 -17.95 -10.58
CA LEU A 262 36.59 -16.75 -10.30
C LEU A 262 37.89 -16.70 -11.12
N GLN A 263 38.45 -15.50 -11.27
CA GLN A 263 39.80 -15.36 -11.81
C GLN A 263 40.84 -16.02 -10.87
N PRO A 264 41.97 -16.54 -11.38
CA PRO A 264 42.94 -17.28 -10.57
C PRO A 264 43.48 -16.54 -9.33
N ALA A 265 43.56 -15.20 -9.39
CA ALA A 265 43.98 -14.37 -8.27
C ALA A 265 42.90 -14.29 -7.17
N ALA A 266 41.64 -14.06 -7.55
CA ALA A 266 40.51 -14.03 -6.64
C ALA A 266 40.22 -15.41 -6.03
N GLU A 267 40.32 -16.48 -6.83
CA GLU A 267 40.14 -17.85 -6.34
C GLU A 267 41.23 -18.25 -5.33
N ALA A 268 42.48 -17.78 -5.52
CA ALA A 268 43.55 -17.98 -4.56
C ALA A 268 43.28 -17.24 -3.23
N ALA A 269 42.78 -16.00 -3.30
CA ALA A 269 42.42 -15.21 -2.12
C ALA A 269 41.23 -15.81 -1.35
N VAL A 270 40.20 -16.29 -2.07
CA VAL A 270 39.08 -17.02 -1.48
C VAL A 270 39.56 -18.31 -0.83
N ARG A 271 40.43 -19.09 -1.50
CA ARG A 271 40.94 -20.37 -0.98
C ARG A 271 41.75 -20.23 0.30
N GLU A 272 42.39 -19.08 0.52
CA GLU A 272 43.12 -18.78 1.75
C GLU A 272 42.19 -18.68 2.98
N HIS A 273 40.97 -18.19 2.78
CA HIS A 273 39.98 -17.99 3.84
C HIS A 273 38.91 -19.10 3.88
N TYR A 274 38.60 -19.68 2.72
CA TYR A 274 37.56 -20.69 2.49
C TYR A 274 38.18 -21.86 1.69
N PRO A 275 38.76 -22.87 2.36
CA PRO A 275 39.49 -23.96 1.71
C PRO A 275 38.65 -24.75 0.70
N ASP A 276 37.34 -24.82 0.91
CA ASP A 276 36.39 -25.55 0.09
C ASP A 276 35.83 -24.70 -1.08
N LEU A 277 36.29 -23.45 -1.25
CA LEU A 277 35.81 -22.48 -2.26
C LEU A 277 34.30 -22.21 -2.21
N VAL A 278 33.69 -22.46 -1.06
CA VAL A 278 32.29 -22.12 -0.79
C VAL A 278 32.27 -21.01 0.26
N VAL A 279 31.82 -19.83 -0.15
CA VAL A 279 31.68 -18.68 0.75
C VAL A 279 30.23 -18.62 1.20
N MET A 280 30.01 -18.76 2.51
CA MET A 280 28.69 -18.65 3.14
C MET A 280 28.54 -17.27 3.76
N VAL A 281 27.49 -16.55 3.34
CA VAL A 281 27.20 -15.19 3.82
C VAL A 281 25.75 -15.14 4.31
N PRO A 282 25.47 -14.65 5.52
CA PRO A 282 24.11 -14.46 6.01
C PRO A 282 23.30 -13.54 5.08
N ALA A 283 22.03 -13.85 4.87
CA ALA A 283 21.16 -13.13 3.94
C ALA A 283 21.10 -11.62 4.23
N TRP A 284 21.06 -11.24 5.51
CA TRP A 284 21.03 -9.82 5.93
C TRP A 284 22.25 -9.00 5.45
N VAL A 285 23.41 -9.61 5.21
CA VAL A 285 24.61 -8.90 4.73
C VAL A 285 24.41 -8.43 3.28
N VAL A 286 23.80 -9.28 2.45
CA VAL A 286 23.54 -8.99 1.04
C VAL A 286 22.25 -8.18 0.89
N ASP A 287 21.22 -8.54 1.65
CA ASP A 287 19.90 -7.93 1.57
C ASP A 287 19.92 -6.49 2.11
N ASN A 288 20.66 -6.19 3.18
CA ASN A 288 20.81 -4.82 3.69
C ASN A 288 21.61 -3.92 2.73
N ALA A 289 22.59 -4.50 2.01
CA ALA A 289 23.34 -3.79 0.97
C ALA A 289 22.53 -3.59 -0.33
N SER A 290 21.53 -4.45 -0.59
CA SER A 290 20.68 -4.43 -1.79
C SER A 290 19.37 -3.66 -1.62
N SER A 291 18.95 -3.37 -0.38
CA SER A 291 17.64 -2.78 -0.04
C SER A 291 17.65 -1.26 0.17
N LEU A 292 18.82 -0.61 0.02
CA LEU A 292 18.96 0.85 0.08
C LEU A 292 18.70 1.51 -1.27
#